data_AF-A0A3N6I8L7-F1
#
_entry.id   AF-A0A3N6I8L7-F1
#
_cell.length_a   1.000
_cell.length_b   1.000
_cell.length_c   1.000
_cell.angle_alpha   90.00
_cell.angle_beta   90.00
_cell.angle_gamma   90.00
#
_symmetry.space_group_name_H-M   'P 1'
#
loop_
_entity.id
_entity.type
_entity.pdbx_description
1 polymer ?
#
loop_
_entity_poly.entity_id
_entity_poly.type
_entity_poly.pdbx_seq_one_letter_code
_entity_poly.pdbx_strand_id
1 'polypeptide(L)'
;MSVTATASPIDPRRRRRVGIAVGAALLTLTVTGCSGLGRTAVGPVTYTTERDRIVSENSPSVKGCHRMAPAGADKVANGTLIDMILYPTRDCTGRGTAYVATTFTDTNAPRSLPWRSYRFVH
;
A
#
# COMPACT_ATOMS: atom_id res chain seq x y z
N MET A 1 44.34 -53.14 3.06
CA MET A 1 43.37 -52.37 2.25
C MET A 1 43.28 -51.00 2.87
N SER A 2 43.67 -49.96 2.14
CA SER A 2 43.76 -48.58 2.63
C SER A 2 42.95 -47.69 1.71
N VAL A 3 42.03 -46.88 2.25
CA VAL A 3 41.52 -45.68 1.58
C VAL A 3 41.45 -44.57 2.62
N THR A 4 42.35 -43.60 2.46
CA THR A 4 42.48 -42.41 3.32
C THR A 4 41.46 -41.38 2.86
N ALA A 5 40.47 -41.05 3.68
CA ALA A 5 39.56 -39.94 3.42
C ALA A 5 40.24 -38.62 3.79
N THR A 6 40.78 -37.89 2.81
CA THR A 6 41.32 -36.55 3.00
C THR A 6 40.15 -35.56 3.10
N ALA A 7 39.72 -35.24 4.32
CA ALA A 7 38.82 -34.11 4.54
C ALA A 7 39.57 -32.81 4.20
N SER A 8 39.18 -32.15 3.10
CA SER A 8 39.73 -30.83 2.75
C SER A 8 39.42 -29.83 3.87
N PRO A 9 40.41 -29.09 4.40
CA PRO A 9 40.17 -28.07 5.40
C PRO A 9 39.42 -26.92 4.72
N ILE A 10 38.15 -26.76 5.07
CA ILE A 10 37.37 -25.65 4.54
C ILE A 10 37.94 -24.36 5.15
N ASP A 11 38.64 -23.57 4.33
CA ASP A 11 39.28 -22.33 4.74
C ASP A 11 38.27 -21.39 5.45
N PRO A 12 38.49 -21.04 6.73
CA PRO A 12 37.60 -20.15 7.48
C PRO A 12 37.46 -18.77 6.81
N ARG A 13 38.48 -18.32 6.07
CA ARG A 13 38.43 -17.05 5.31
C ARG A 13 37.46 -17.15 4.13
N ARG A 14 37.42 -18.29 3.43
CA ARG A 14 36.46 -18.56 2.35
C ARG A 14 35.03 -18.60 2.89
N ARG A 15 34.79 -19.28 4.02
CA ARG A 15 33.47 -19.29 4.68
C ARG A 15 33.00 -17.89 5.05
N ARG A 16 33.89 -17.08 5.64
CA ARG A 16 33.57 -15.69 6.00
C ARG A 16 33.22 -14.84 4.79
N ARG A 17 33.98 -14.93 3.69
CA ARG A 17 33.71 -14.19 2.45
C ARG A 17 32.37 -14.57 1.82
N VAL A 18 32.06 -15.87 1.78
CA VAL A 18 30.76 -16.35 1.27
C VAL A 18 29.62 -15.83 2.14
N GLY A 19 29.76 -15.86 3.47
CA GLY A 19 28.76 -15.31 4.39
C GLY A 19 28.49 -13.83 4.15
N ILE A 20 29.54 -13.02 3.97
CA ILE A 20 29.40 -11.58 3.67
C ILE A 20 28.71 -11.36 2.32
N ALA A 21 29.11 -12.11 1.28
CA ALA A 21 28.51 -11.97 -0.05
C ALA A 21 27.02 -12.34 -0.05
N VAL A 22 26.66 -13.43 0.62
CA VAL A 22 25.25 -13.85 0.77
C VAL A 22 24.46 -12.82 1.57
N GLY A 23 25.01 -12.33 2.68
CA GLY A 23 24.37 -11.29 3.49
C GLY A 23 24.14 -10.00 2.70
N ALA A 24 25.14 -9.56 1.95
CA ALA A 24 25.03 -8.38 1.09
C ALA A 24 23.97 -8.60 -0.01
N ALA A 25 23.96 -9.76 -0.67
CA ALA A 25 22.96 -10.09 -1.70
C ALA A 25 21.53 -10.04 -1.13
N LEU A 26 21.30 -10.67 0.02
CA LEU A 26 20.00 -10.64 0.70
C LEU A 26 19.59 -9.20 1.06
N LEU A 27 20.51 -8.39 1.59
CA LEU A 27 20.23 -6.99 1.94
C LEU A 27 19.89 -6.16 0.69
N THR A 28 20.59 -6.37 -0.43
CA THR A 28 20.28 -5.65 -1.67
C THR A 28 18.91 -6.03 -2.23
N LEU A 29 18.51 -7.30 -2.15
CA LEU A 29 17.20 -7.77 -2.58
C LEU A 29 16.07 -7.19 -1.72
N THR A 30 16.26 -7.08 -0.40
CA THR A 30 15.24 -6.49 0.48
C THR A 30 15.09 -4.99 0.26
N VAL A 31 16.19 -4.25 0.13
CA VAL A 31 16.17 -2.80 -0.12
C VAL A 31 15.54 -2.46 -1.48
N THR A 32 15.89 -3.22 -2.53
CA THR A 32 15.30 -3.02 -3.86
C THR A 32 13.81 -3.38 -3.87
N GLY A 33 13.41 -4.43 -3.15
CA GLY A 33 12.00 -4.76 -2.93
C GLY A 33 11.21 -3.62 -2.30
N CYS A 34 11.73 -3.00 -1.24
CA CYS A 34 11.06 -1.88 -0.57
C CYS A 34 11.05 -0.58 -1.37
N SER A 35 12.07 -0.33 -2.19
CA SER A 35 12.17 0.88 -3.02
C SER A 35 11.14 0.91 -4.15
N GLY A 36 10.67 -0.26 -4.59
CA GLY A 36 9.68 -0.41 -5.65
C GLY A 36 8.23 -0.09 -5.23
N LEU A 37 7.94 0.05 -3.93
CA LEU A 37 6.56 0.29 -3.45
C LEU A 37 6.04 1.71 -3.72
N GLY A 38 6.89 2.63 -4.22
CA GLY A 38 6.49 4.01 -4.49
C GLY A 38 6.12 4.79 -3.21
N ARG A 39 5.54 5.98 -3.39
CA ARG A 39 5.03 6.77 -2.26
C ARG A 39 3.65 6.25 -1.85
N THR A 40 3.43 6.06 -0.56
CA THR A 40 2.15 5.66 0.03
C THR A 40 1.59 6.78 0.91
N ALA A 41 0.27 6.81 1.08
CA ALA A 41 -0.40 7.87 1.84
C ALA A 41 -0.24 7.75 3.37
N VAL A 42 0.41 6.67 3.86
CA VAL A 42 0.63 6.32 5.28
C VAL A 42 -0.62 6.45 6.15
N GLY A 43 -1.18 5.31 6.55
CA GLY A 43 -2.41 5.22 7.34
C GLY A 43 -3.60 4.70 6.53
N PRO A 44 -4.75 4.45 7.18
CA PRO A 44 -5.88 3.80 6.52
C PRO A 44 -6.82 4.77 5.80
N VAL A 45 -7.33 4.37 4.64
CA VAL A 45 -8.59 4.87 4.10
C VAL A 45 -9.67 3.86 4.48
N THR A 46 -10.71 4.31 5.16
CA THR A 46 -11.82 3.43 5.58
C THR A 46 -13.12 3.95 5.01
N TYR A 47 -13.94 3.08 4.45
CA TYR A 47 -15.24 3.47 3.92
C TYR A 47 -16.33 2.46 4.26
N THR A 48 -17.53 2.98 4.46
CA THR A 48 -18.75 2.18 4.65
C THR A 48 -19.45 2.09 3.31
N THR A 49 -19.91 0.89 2.93
CA THR A 49 -20.78 0.70 1.77
C THR A 49 -22.24 0.82 2.18
N GLU A 50 -23.15 1.00 1.21
CA GLU A 50 -24.61 1.03 1.43
C GLU A 50 -25.17 -0.12 2.29
N ARG A 51 -24.50 -1.28 2.33
CA ARG A 51 -24.89 -2.44 3.15
C ARG A 51 -24.19 -2.50 4.52
N ASP A 52 -23.78 -1.35 5.05
CA ASP A 52 -23.04 -1.19 6.31
C ASP A 52 -21.72 -1.98 6.42
N ARG A 53 -21.22 -2.54 5.31
CA ARG A 53 -19.91 -3.19 5.28
C ARG A 53 -18.82 -2.13 5.32
N ILE A 54 -17.94 -2.24 6.32
CA ILE A 54 -16.74 -1.42 6.43
C ILE A 54 -15.61 -2.08 5.63
N VAL A 55 -14.94 -1.30 4.79
CA VAL A 55 -13.74 -1.67 4.06
C VAL A 55 -12.62 -0.75 4.50
N SER A 56 -11.44 -1.30 4.76
CA SER A 56 -10.25 -0.53 5.12
C SER A 56 -9.09 -0.91 4.22
N GLU A 57 -8.47 0.10 3.62
CA GLU A 57 -7.28 -0.03 2.80
C GLU A 57 -6.13 0.70 3.50
N ASN A 58 -5.08 -0.04 3.88
CA ASN A 58 -3.99 0.52 4.65
C ASN A 58 -2.86 1.02 3.75
N SER A 59 -2.48 2.27 3.93
CA SER A 59 -1.35 2.93 3.28
C SER A 59 -1.37 2.74 1.75
N PRO A 60 -2.49 3.06 1.07
CA PRO A 60 -2.59 2.94 -0.38
C PRO A 60 -1.52 3.78 -1.10
N SER A 61 -1.23 3.41 -2.34
CA SER A 61 -0.37 4.22 -3.22
C SER A 61 -0.90 5.64 -3.32
N VAL A 62 -0.01 6.62 -3.21
CA VAL A 62 -0.37 8.04 -3.41
C VAL A 62 -0.86 8.27 -4.84
N LYS A 63 -0.30 7.54 -5.81
CA LYS A 63 -0.63 7.68 -7.23
C LYS A 63 -1.83 6.84 -7.63
N GLY A 64 -2.61 7.41 -8.55
CA GLY A 64 -3.65 6.71 -9.30
C GLY A 64 -5.06 7.01 -8.82
N CYS A 65 -6.00 6.28 -9.40
CA CYS A 65 -7.41 6.33 -9.03
C CYS A 65 -7.79 5.05 -8.30
N HIS A 66 -8.24 5.19 -7.07
CA HIS A 66 -8.60 4.06 -6.21
C HIS A 66 -10.10 3.84 -6.28
N ARG A 67 -10.51 2.66 -6.75
CA ARG A 67 -11.92 2.32 -6.91
C ARG A 67 -12.46 1.73 -5.63
N MET A 68 -13.62 2.21 -5.21
CA MET A 68 -14.37 1.61 -4.12
C MET A 68 -15.21 0.44 -4.63
N ALA A 69 -15.94 -0.20 -3.71
CA ALA A 69 -16.89 -1.27 -4.04
C ALA A 69 -17.89 -0.83 -5.13
N PRO A 70 -18.45 -1.75 -5.95
CA PRO A 70 -19.37 -1.38 -7.02
C PRO A 70 -20.61 -0.61 -6.60
N ALA A 71 -21.11 -0.78 -5.36
CA ALA A 71 -22.20 0.02 -4.81
C ALA A 71 -21.75 1.44 -4.40
N GLY A 72 -20.44 1.63 -4.22
CA GLY A 72 -19.84 2.84 -3.68
C GLY A 72 -19.87 2.89 -2.16
N ALA A 73 -19.55 4.06 -1.63
CA ALA A 73 -19.49 4.37 -0.22
C ALA A 73 -20.39 5.58 0.12
N ASP A 74 -21.03 5.51 1.27
CA ASP A 74 -21.84 6.59 1.85
C ASP A 74 -21.06 7.38 2.91
N LYS A 75 -20.04 6.75 3.52
CA LYS A 75 -19.12 7.38 4.46
C LYS A 75 -17.69 6.99 4.14
N VAL A 76 -16.79 7.97 4.13
CA VAL A 76 -15.36 7.75 3.88
C VAL A 76 -14.53 8.54 4.88
N ALA A 77 -13.65 7.84 5.59
CA ALA A 77 -12.69 8.40 6.54
C ALA A 77 -11.28 8.36 5.94
N ASN A 78 -10.63 9.52 5.91
CA ASN A 78 -9.22 9.66 5.57
C ASN A 78 -8.36 9.55 6.84
N GLY A 79 -7.94 8.35 7.23
CA GLY A 79 -6.98 8.16 8.31
C GLY A 79 -5.53 8.31 7.87
N THR A 80 -5.28 8.81 6.65
CA THR A 80 -3.94 8.92 6.08
C THR A 80 -3.28 10.28 6.40
N LEU A 81 -1.99 10.41 6.09
CA LEU A 81 -1.23 11.65 6.26
C LEU A 81 -1.31 12.58 5.04
N ILE A 82 -2.14 12.27 4.05
CA ILE A 82 -2.32 13.07 2.83
C ILE A 82 -3.80 13.29 2.55
N ASP A 83 -4.16 14.47 2.07
CA ASP A 83 -5.55 14.78 1.71
C ASP A 83 -6.01 13.99 0.48
N MET A 84 -7.32 13.81 0.36
CA MET A 84 -7.92 13.11 -0.78
C MET A 84 -9.11 13.86 -1.38
N ILE A 85 -9.40 13.52 -2.63
CA ILE A 85 -10.61 13.95 -3.33
C ILE A 85 -11.45 12.71 -3.63
N LEU A 86 -12.72 12.76 -3.24
CA LEU A 86 -13.73 11.75 -3.52
C LEU A 86 -14.47 12.08 -4.82
N TYR A 87 -14.84 11.04 -5.54
CA TYR A 87 -15.55 11.14 -6.81
C TYR A 87 -16.78 10.23 -6.82
N PRO A 88 -17.93 10.70 -7.35
CA PRO A 88 -19.09 9.85 -7.57
C PRO A 88 -18.92 8.94 -8.79
N THR A 89 -17.87 9.13 -9.58
CA THR A 89 -17.49 8.31 -10.75
C THR A 89 -16.46 7.25 -10.37
N ARG A 90 -16.25 6.24 -11.22
CA ARG A 90 -15.32 5.12 -10.97
C ARG A 90 -13.88 5.36 -11.46
N ASP A 91 -13.64 6.48 -12.11
CA ASP A 91 -12.40 6.79 -12.82
C ASP A 91 -11.74 8.09 -12.33
N CYS A 92 -12.19 8.63 -11.20
CA CYS A 92 -11.68 9.85 -10.57
C CYS A 92 -11.78 11.09 -11.47
N THR A 93 -12.90 11.21 -12.20
CA THR A 93 -13.21 12.34 -13.08
C THR A 93 -14.58 12.96 -12.80
N GLY A 94 -14.87 14.10 -13.41
CA GLY A 94 -16.19 14.72 -13.36
C GLY A 94 -16.37 15.72 -12.21
N ARG A 95 -17.63 16.14 -12.00
CA ARG A 95 -18.03 17.13 -10.99
C ARG A 95 -18.65 16.44 -9.76
N GLY A 96 -18.99 17.23 -8.74
CA GLY A 96 -19.61 16.71 -7.52
C GLY A 96 -18.63 16.01 -6.60
N THR A 97 -17.37 16.47 -6.59
CA THR A 97 -16.31 15.94 -5.74
C THR A 97 -16.38 16.49 -4.33
N ALA A 98 -15.86 15.75 -3.37
CA ALA A 98 -15.59 16.26 -2.01
C ALA A 98 -14.09 16.19 -1.72
N TYR A 99 -13.55 17.21 -1.08
CA TYR A 99 -12.19 17.20 -0.55
C TYR A 99 -12.25 16.76 0.93
N VAL A 100 -11.39 15.81 1.29
CA VAL A 100 -11.33 15.24 2.63
C VAL A 100 -9.91 15.33 3.14
N ALA A 101 -9.71 16.25 4.09
CA ALA A 101 -8.42 16.48 4.71
C ALA A 101 -7.94 15.25 5.51
N THR A 102 -6.65 15.22 5.85
CA THR A 102 -6.08 14.22 6.76
C THR A 102 -6.89 14.12 8.06
N THR A 103 -7.19 12.90 8.50
CA THR A 103 -7.98 12.56 9.70
C THR A 103 -9.47 12.92 9.64
N PHE A 104 -9.96 13.51 8.54
CA PHE A 104 -11.37 13.89 8.40
C PHE A 104 -12.21 12.76 7.81
N THR A 105 -13.52 12.90 8.00
CA THR A 105 -14.53 11.99 7.45
C THR A 105 -15.54 12.79 6.66
N ASP A 106 -15.87 12.30 5.47
CA ASP A 106 -17.00 12.76 4.68
C ASP A 106 -18.14 11.76 4.79
N THR A 107 -19.36 12.26 4.90
CA THR A 107 -20.58 11.45 4.92
C THR A 107 -21.59 12.09 3.99
N ASN A 108 -22.13 11.28 3.10
CA ASN A 108 -23.12 11.72 2.14
C ASN A 108 -24.38 12.22 2.84
N ALA A 109 -24.88 13.36 2.37
CA ALA A 109 -26.23 13.81 2.71
C ALA A 109 -27.28 12.81 2.22
N PRO A 110 -28.49 12.80 2.81
CA PRO A 110 -29.58 11.96 2.33
C PRO A 110 -29.83 12.18 0.83
N ARG A 111 -29.92 11.08 0.06
CA ARG A 111 -30.12 11.04 -1.41
C ARG A 111 -28.94 11.49 -2.27
N SER A 112 -27.77 11.78 -1.70
CA SER A 112 -26.54 12.00 -2.48
C SER A 112 -26.08 10.73 -3.17
N LEU A 113 -25.37 10.88 -4.29
CA LEU A 113 -24.74 9.76 -4.98
C LEU A 113 -23.60 9.18 -4.13
N PRO A 114 -23.42 7.85 -4.12
CA PRO A 114 -22.32 7.23 -3.37
C PRO A 114 -20.97 7.61 -3.98
N TRP A 115 -19.95 7.70 -3.13
CA TRP A 115 -18.56 7.82 -3.56
C TRP A 115 -18.10 6.51 -4.20
N ARG A 116 -17.51 6.58 -5.40
CA ARG A 116 -17.13 5.40 -6.18
C ARG A 116 -15.64 5.28 -6.41
N SER A 117 -14.91 6.38 -6.26
CA SER A 117 -13.46 6.38 -6.32
C SER A 117 -12.86 7.56 -5.56
N TYR A 118 -11.56 7.49 -5.31
CA TYR A 118 -10.80 8.56 -4.68
C TYR A 118 -9.38 8.65 -5.25
N ARG A 119 -8.76 9.83 -5.12
CA ARG A 119 -7.33 10.05 -5.39
C ARG A 119 -6.72 10.93 -4.31
N PHE A 120 -5.43 10.77 -4.05
CA PHE A 120 -4.71 11.65 -3.15
C PHE A 120 -4.29 12.96 -3.84
N VAL A 121 -4.15 14.02 -3.05
CA VAL A 121 -3.57 15.29 -3.49
C VAL A 121 -2.05 15.21 -3.33
N HIS A 122 -1.29 15.23 -4.44
CA HIS A 122 0.15 14.92 -4.42
C HIS A 122 0.95 15.46 -5.61
#